data_AF-A0A357FWD5-F1
#
_entry.id   AF-A0A357FWD5-F1
#
_cell.length_a   1.000
_cell.length_b   1.000
_cell.length_c   1.000
_cell.angle_alpha   90.00
_cell.angle_beta   90.00
_cell.angle_gamma   90.00
#
_symmetry.space_group_name_H-M   'P 1'
#
loop_
_entity.id
_entity.type
_entity.pdbx_description
1 polymer ?
#
loop_
_entity_poly.entity_id
_entity_poly.type
_entity_poly.pdbx_seq_one_letter_code
_entity_poly.pdbx_strand_id
1 'polypeptide(L)'
;MKNFIVLFSIILLSACATPTPIPQDVKDKVAQISTDDLPRNSSLEQTRCPKSRYRSFDKHMDCKISVRRELAARQMMREQNTAIEESKNETIKN
;
A
#
# COMPACT_ATOMS: atom_id res chain seq x y z
N MET A 1 -5.94 -14.92 -51.79
CA MET A 1 -6.39 -13.72 -51.05
C MET A 1 -7.65 -14.14 -50.30
N LYS A 2 -7.81 -14.04 -48.98
CA LYS A 2 -7.30 -13.06 -48.02
C LYS A 2 -7.54 -13.68 -46.62
N ASN A 3 -6.50 -13.88 -45.83
CA ASN A 3 -6.61 -14.32 -44.44
C ASN A 3 -7.16 -13.15 -43.62
N PHE A 4 -8.40 -13.25 -43.14
CA PHE A 4 -8.93 -12.31 -42.16
C PHE A 4 -8.65 -12.85 -40.75
N ILE A 5 -7.41 -12.63 -40.31
CA ILE A 5 -7.01 -12.75 -38.91
C ILE A 5 -7.68 -11.60 -38.17
N VAL A 6 -8.81 -11.87 -37.51
CA VAL A 6 -9.48 -10.91 -36.63
C VAL A 6 -8.74 -10.92 -35.29
N LEU A 7 -7.63 -10.20 -35.24
CA LEU A 7 -6.93 -9.82 -34.02
C LEU A 7 -7.50 -8.49 -33.52
N PHE A 8 -8.67 -8.50 -32.88
CA PHE A 8 -9.14 -7.33 -32.14
C PHE A 8 -10.02 -7.79 -31.00
N SER A 9 -9.47 -7.73 -29.78
CA SER A 9 -10.13 -7.25 -28.55
C SER A 9 -9.40 -7.79 -27.32
N ILE A 10 -8.11 -7.46 -27.16
CA ILE A 10 -7.53 -7.44 -25.81
C ILE A 10 -8.07 -6.16 -25.18
N ILE A 11 -9.20 -6.27 -24.51
CA ILE A 11 -9.74 -5.23 -23.64
C ILE A 11 -8.66 -5.03 -22.57
N LEU A 12 -7.90 -3.94 -22.67
CA LEU A 12 -7.07 -3.47 -21.58
C LEU A 12 -8.00 -3.21 -20.40
N LEU A 13 -8.07 -4.13 -19.44
CA LEU A 13 -8.54 -3.83 -18.10
C LEU A 13 -7.55 -2.82 -17.51
N SER A 14 -7.76 -1.55 -17.81
CA SER A 14 -7.32 -0.46 -16.94
C SER A 14 -8.15 -0.59 -15.68
N ALA A 15 -7.71 -1.51 -14.79
CA ALA A 15 -8.18 -1.52 -13.43
C ALA A 15 -7.77 -0.16 -12.85
N CYS A 16 -8.73 0.74 -12.67
CA CYS A 16 -8.58 1.87 -11.78
C CYS A 16 -8.13 1.27 -10.44
N ALA A 17 -6.83 1.33 -10.16
CA ALA A 17 -6.25 0.83 -8.92
C ALA A 17 -6.71 1.78 -7.80
N THR A 18 -7.96 1.61 -7.36
CA THR A 18 -8.42 2.20 -6.13
C THR A 18 -7.51 1.66 -5.03
N PRO A 19 -6.97 2.52 -4.16
CA PRO A 19 -6.09 2.06 -3.10
C PRO A 19 -6.85 1.03 -2.28
N THR A 20 -6.33 -0.19 -2.22
CA THR A 20 -6.95 -1.27 -1.44
C THR A 20 -7.13 -0.79 0.00
N PRO A 21 -8.34 -0.94 0.56
CA PRO A 21 -8.58 -0.53 1.94
C PRO A 21 -7.71 -1.39 2.86
N ILE A 22 -7.07 -0.75 3.82
CA ILE A 22 -6.24 -1.45 4.81
C ILE A 22 -7.17 -2.18 5.79
N PRO A 23 -7.05 -3.50 5.94
CA PRO A 23 -7.81 -4.29 6.92
C PRO A 23 -7.61 -3.78 8.35
N GLN A 24 -8.63 -3.91 9.20
CA GLN A 24 -8.57 -3.41 10.58
C GLN A 24 -7.54 -4.15 11.43
N ASP A 25 -7.40 -5.47 11.25
CA ASP A 25 -6.40 -6.28 11.96
C ASP A 25 -4.96 -5.80 11.69
N VAL A 26 -4.67 -5.38 10.45
CA VAL A 26 -3.37 -4.81 10.10
C VAL A 26 -3.18 -3.45 10.76
N LYS A 27 -4.22 -2.61 10.79
CA LYS A 27 -4.16 -1.31 11.48
C LYS A 27 -3.90 -1.48 12.97
N ASP A 28 -4.54 -2.44 13.61
CA ASP A 28 -4.38 -2.75 15.03
C ASP A 28 -2.97 -3.23 15.35
N LYS A 29 -2.39 -4.10 14.49
CA LYS A 29 -0.99 -4.54 14.62
C LYS A 29 -0.03 -3.37 14.49
N VAL A 30 -0.22 -2.50 13.50
CA VAL A 30 0.65 -1.34 13.30
C VAL A 30 0.49 -0.29 14.40
N ALA A 31 -0.70 -0.17 15.01
CA ALA A 31 -0.93 0.74 16.11
C ALA A 31 -0.09 0.41 17.35
N GLN A 32 0.30 -0.87 17.51
CA GLN A 32 1.15 -1.36 18.60
C GLN A 32 2.65 -1.13 18.36
N ILE A 33 3.06 -0.81 17.13
CA ILE A 33 4.45 -0.54 16.79
C ILE A 33 4.86 0.83 17.36
N SER A 34 6.04 0.87 17.99
CA SER A 34 6.64 2.12 18.46
C SER A 34 6.82 3.10 17.30
N THR A 35 6.60 4.39 17.55
CA THR A 35 6.73 5.42 16.50
C THR A 35 8.13 5.52 15.90
N ASP A 36 9.14 5.07 16.64
CA ASP A 36 10.54 5.08 16.21
C ASP A 36 10.87 3.94 15.23
N ASP A 37 10.16 2.82 15.34
CA ASP A 37 10.33 1.65 14.48
C ASP A 37 9.50 1.75 13.18
N LEU A 38 8.64 2.77 13.08
CA LEU A 38 7.84 2.97 11.88
C LEU A 38 8.71 3.41 10.69
N PRO A 39 8.43 2.91 9.47
CA PRO A 39 9.15 3.28 8.27
C PRO A 39 9.02 4.77 8.00
N ARG A 40 10.14 5.43 7.72
CA ARG A 40 10.19 6.86 7.42
C ARG A 40 10.35 7.08 5.92
N ASN A 41 9.54 7.99 5.38
CA ASN A 41 9.69 8.46 4.00
C ASN A 41 9.50 9.98 3.99
N SER A 42 10.61 10.70 4.03
CA SER A 42 10.62 12.17 4.16
C SER A 42 9.89 12.86 3.01
N SER A 43 10.02 12.36 1.78
CA SER A 43 9.35 12.90 0.61
C SER A 43 7.83 12.78 0.75
N LEU A 44 7.33 11.56 1.02
CA LEU A 44 5.90 11.31 1.19
C LEU A 44 5.32 12.07 2.39
N GLU A 45 6.06 12.11 3.50
CA GLU A 45 5.70 12.89 4.69
C GLU A 45 5.58 14.38 4.37
N GLN A 46 6.49 14.97 3.58
CA GLN A 46 6.40 16.36 3.18
C GLN A 46 5.23 16.62 2.23
N THR A 47 4.98 15.72 1.28
CA THR A 47 3.86 15.84 0.34
C THR A 47 2.50 15.76 1.05
N ARG A 48 2.34 14.80 1.97
CA ARG A 48 1.06 14.57 2.67
C ARG A 48 0.86 15.48 3.88
N CYS A 49 1.95 15.79 4.59
CA CYS A 49 1.96 16.63 5.79
C CYS A 49 2.83 17.88 5.58
N PRO A 50 2.47 18.80 4.67
CA PRO A 50 3.21 20.03 4.47
C PRO A 50 3.11 20.91 5.73
N LYS A 51 4.24 21.47 6.18
CA LYS A 51 4.33 22.25 7.43
C LYS A 51 3.34 23.43 7.46
N SER A 52 3.12 24.07 6.30
CA SER A 52 2.19 25.21 6.16
C SER A 52 0.72 24.88 6.46
N ARG A 53 0.31 23.61 6.40
CA ARG A 53 -1.07 23.19 6.70
C ARG A 53 -1.36 23.11 8.21
N TYR A 54 -0.32 23.06 9.05
CA TYR A 54 -0.48 22.81 10.48
C TYR A 54 -0.06 24.03 11.30
N ARG A 55 -0.97 24.51 12.15
CA ARG A 55 -0.72 25.65 13.05
C ARG A 55 0.15 25.28 14.25
N SER A 56 0.12 24.01 14.68
CA SER A 56 0.92 23.51 15.80
C SER A 56 1.89 22.43 15.35
N PHE A 57 3.03 22.35 16.05
CA PHE A 57 4.04 21.33 15.83
C PHE A 57 3.48 19.92 16.09
N ASP A 58 2.72 19.74 17.17
CA ASP A 58 2.17 18.44 17.54
C ASP A 58 1.25 17.88 16.45
N LYS A 59 0.35 18.70 15.90
CA LYS A 59 -0.54 18.27 14.81
C LYS A 59 0.23 17.93 13.53
N HIS A 60 1.35 18.60 13.29
CA HIS A 60 2.24 18.25 12.17
C HIS A 60 2.89 16.89 12.39
N MET A 61 3.36 16.62 13.60
CA MET A 61 3.95 15.35 13.99
C MET A 61 2.93 14.21 13.98
N ASP A 62 1.71 14.44 14.45
CA ASP A 62 0.60 13.48 14.39
C ASP A 62 0.29 13.06 12.95
N CYS A 63 0.28 14.03 12.02
CA CYS A 63 0.13 13.71 10.60
C CYS A 63 1.25 12.81 10.09
N LYS A 64 2.51 13.12 10.41
CA LYS A 64 3.65 12.31 9.99
C LYS A 64 3.56 10.89 10.55
N ILE A 65 3.23 10.74 11.83
CA ILE A 65 3.05 9.45 12.47
C ILE A 65 1.94 8.66 11.78
N SER A 66 0.81 9.31 11.45
CA SER A 66 -0.28 8.69 10.69
C SER A 66 0.17 8.18 9.32
N VAL A 67 0.93 8.98 8.57
CA VAL A 67 1.49 8.58 7.26
C VAL A 67 2.45 7.40 7.40
N ARG A 68 3.30 7.39 8.43
CA ARG A 68 4.22 6.27 8.68
C ARG A 68 3.50 4.99 9.06
N ARG A 69 2.44 5.07 9.86
CA ARG A 69 1.57 3.92 10.16
C ARG A 69 0.88 3.40 8.90
N GLU A 70 0.39 4.28 8.04
CA GLU A 70 -0.19 3.86 6.75
C GLU A 70 0.84 3.13 5.87
N LEU A 71 2.08 3.63 5.82
CA LEU A 71 3.17 2.98 5.10
C LEU A 71 3.47 1.59 5.64
N ALA A 72 3.61 1.46 6.97
CA ALA A 72 3.86 0.18 7.62
C ALA A 72 2.73 -0.82 7.34
N ALA A 73 1.48 -0.39 7.44
CA ALA A 73 0.32 -1.23 7.18
C ALA A 73 0.30 -1.73 5.72
N ARG A 74 0.64 -0.85 4.76
CA ARG A 74 0.73 -1.23 3.36
C ARG A 74 1.89 -2.19 3.08
N GLN A 75 3.01 -2.06 3.79
CA GLN A 75 4.13 -3.01 3.70
C GLN A 75 3.72 -4.38 4.24
N MET A 76 3.13 -4.45 5.42
CA MET A 76 2.62 -5.70 6.00
C MET A 76 1.62 -6.41 5.08
N MET A 77 0.71 -5.66 4.45
CA MET A 77 -0.22 -6.25 3.49
C MET A 77 0.49 -6.86 2.28
N ARG A 78 1.54 -6.20 1.77
CA ARG A 78 2.31 -6.73 0.64
C ARG A 78 3.01 -8.02 1.02
N GLU A 79 3.64 -8.05 2.19
CA GLU A 79 4.33 -9.24 2.72
C GLU A 79 3.37 -10.41 2.97
N GLN A 80 2.18 -10.14 3.50
CA GLN A 80 1.14 -11.16 3.65
C GLN A 80 0.67 -11.71 2.30
N ASN A 81 0.45 -10.84 1.31
CA ASN A 81 0.03 -11.27 -0.02
C ASN A 81 1.11 -12.11 -0.71
N THR A 82 2.39 -11.72 -0.62
CA THR A 82 3.48 -12.51 -1.19
C THR A 82 3.61 -13.87 -0.52
N ALA A 83 3.49 -13.94 0.81
CA ALA A 83 3.52 -15.21 1.54
C ALA A 83 2.33 -16.14 1.16
N ILE A 84 1.15 -15.57 0.93
CA ILE A 84 -0.01 -16.31 0.45
C ILE A 84 0.22 -16.83 -0.99
N GLU A 85 0.84 -16.04 -1.86
CA GLU A 85 1.15 -16.48 -3.23
C GLU A 85 2.21 -17.58 -3.26
N GLU A 86 3.26 -17.47 -2.44
CA GLU A 86 4.30 -18.48 -2.30
C GLU A 86 3.72 -19.82 -1.81
N SER A 87 2.93 -19.79 -0.72
CA SER A 87 2.30 -21.01 -0.18
C SER A 87 1.33 -21.68 -1.18
N LYS A 88 0.58 -20.90 -1.96
CA LYS A 88 -0.26 -21.43 -3.05
C LYS A 88 0.57 -22.11 -4.14
N ASN A 89 1.68 -21.49 -4.53
CA ASN A 89 2.56 -22.03 -5.58
C ASN A 89 3.25 -23.33 -5.13
N GLU A 90 3.61 -23.44 -3.86
CA GLU A 90 4.14 -24.69 -3.27
C GLU A 90 3.08 -25.80 -3.23
N THR A 91 1.83 -25.47 -2.88
CA THR A 91 0.72 -26.44 -2.82
C THR A 91 0.36 -27.00 -4.19
N ILE A 92 0.54 -26.23 -5.28
CA ILE A 92 0.26 -26.67 -6.66
C ILE A 92 1.36 -27.59 -7.21
N LYS A 93 2.58 -27.53 -6.67
CA LYS A 93 3.73 -28.32 -7.14
C LYS A 93 3.84 -29.70 -6.48
N ASN A 94 3.13 -29.94 -5.38
CA ASN A 94 3.02 -31.23 -4.70
C ASN A 94 1.73 -31.96 -5.10
#